data_AF-A0A094TGH6-F1
#
_entry.id   AF-A0A094TGH6-F1
#
_cell.length_a   1.000
_cell.length_b   1.000
_cell.length_c   1.000
_cell.angle_alpha   90.00
_cell.angle_beta   90.00
_cell.angle_gamma   90.00
#
_symmetry.space_group_name_H-M   'P 1'
#
loop_
_entity.id
_entity.type
_entity.pdbx_description
1 polymer ?
#
loop_
_entity_poly.entity_id
_entity_poly.type
_entity_poly.pdbx_seq_one_letter_code
_entity_poly.pdbx_strand_id
1 'polypeptide(L)' 'MPDIADDANDLTALQINTALANREPPAKSLTGFCIWCREEPVTENSAYCSKECGDDHAQYKRKNG' A
#
# COMPACT_ATOMS: atom_id res chain seq x y z
N MET A 1 -25.14 18.85 -23.56
CA MET A 1 -23.98 19.75 -23.39
C MET A 1 -23.35 19.31 -22.11
N PRO A 2 -22.10 18.85 -22.12
CA PRO A 2 -21.40 18.56 -20.89
C PRO A 2 -21.37 19.82 -20.03
N ASP A 3 -21.67 19.69 -18.75
CA ASP A 3 -21.57 20.77 -17.78
C ASP A 3 -20.36 20.57 -16.85
N ILE A 4 -20.22 21.47 -15.88
CA ILE A 4 -19.12 21.43 -14.91
C ILE A 4 -19.17 20.14 -14.08
N ALA A 5 -20.35 19.55 -13.86
CA ALA A 5 -20.50 18.31 -13.13
C ALA A 5 -20.05 17.10 -13.99
N ASP A 6 -20.35 17.11 -15.29
CA ASP A 6 -19.86 16.09 -16.22
C ASP A 6 -18.31 16.08 -16.27
N ASP A 7 -17.69 17.26 -16.42
CA ASP A 7 -16.23 17.40 -16.44
C ASP A 7 -15.59 16.96 -15.10
N ALA A 8 -16.21 17.33 -13.97
CA ALA A 8 -15.74 16.93 -12.65
C ALA A 8 -15.82 15.41 -12.47
N ASN A 9 -16.91 14.78 -12.93
CA ASN A 9 -17.08 13.34 -12.83
C ASN A 9 -16.03 12.60 -13.65
N ASP A 10 -15.76 13.04 -14.88
CA ASP A 10 -14.72 12.46 -15.73
C ASP A 10 -13.33 12.57 -15.11
N LEU A 11 -13.00 13.72 -14.51
CA LEU A 11 -11.74 13.90 -13.77
C LEU A 11 -11.63 12.94 -12.58
N THR A 12 -12.71 12.76 -11.81
CA THR A 12 -12.69 11.83 -10.66
C THR A 12 -12.53 10.39 -11.12
N ALA A 13 -13.20 9.97 -12.19
CA ALA A 13 -13.07 8.64 -12.77
C ALA A 13 -11.62 8.39 -13.25
N LEU A 14 -11.01 9.38 -13.90
CA LEU A 14 -9.60 9.32 -14.31
C LEU A 14 -8.66 9.18 -13.10
N GLN A 15 -8.88 9.95 -12.03
CA GLN A 15 -8.07 9.86 -10.81
C GLN A 15 -8.18 8.48 -10.15
N ILE A 16 -9.40 7.94 -10.02
CA ILE A 16 -9.64 6.61 -9.45
C ILE A 16 -8.94 5.54 -10.28
N ASN A 17 -9.13 5.56 -11.60
CA ASN A 17 -8.50 4.59 -12.50
C ASN A 17 -6.97 4.65 -12.43
N THR A 18 -6.41 5.86 -12.37
CA THR A 18 -4.95 6.06 -12.24
C THR A 18 -4.43 5.55 -10.90
N ALA A 19 -5.16 5.77 -9.80
CA ALA A 19 -4.79 5.29 -8.47
C ALA A 19 -4.86 3.76 -8.38
N LEU A 20 -5.89 3.15 -8.98
CA LEU A 20 -6.04 1.69 -9.03
C LEU A 20 -4.94 1.04 -9.88
N ALA A 21 -4.60 1.64 -11.02
CA ALA A 21 -3.55 1.14 -11.91
C ALA A 21 -2.15 1.22 -11.27
N ASN A 22 -1.87 2.27 -10.51
CA ASN A 22 -0.58 2.48 -9.84
C ASN A 22 -0.51 1.89 -8.43
N ARG A 23 -1.52 1.11 -8.00
CA ARG A 23 -1.51 0.51 -6.67
C ARG A 23 -0.35 -0.46 -6.55
N GLU A 24 0.60 -0.15 -5.66
CA GLU A 24 1.73 -1.04 -5.38
C GLU A 24 1.21 -2.41 -4.89
N PRO A 25 1.74 -3.52 -5.43
CA PRO A 25 1.37 -4.85 -4.95
C PRO A 25 1.69 -4.97 -3.46
N PRO A 26 0.91 -5.77 -2.71
CA PRO A 26 1.19 -5.98 -1.29
C PRO A 26 2.63 -6.46 -1.15
N ALA A 27 3.38 -5.83 -0.23
CA ALA A 27 4.75 -6.24 0.07
C ALA A 27 4.75 -7.73 0.42
N LYS A 28 5.55 -8.51 -0.30
CA LYS A 28 5.84 -9.92 -0.01
C LYS A 28 7.26 -10.03 0.48
N SER A 29 7.51 -10.83 1.52
CA SER A 29 8.89 -11.14 1.89
C SER A 29 9.48 -12.10 0.86
N LEU A 30 10.68 -11.79 0.36
CA LEU A 30 11.42 -12.69 -0.54
C LEU A 30 12.11 -13.83 0.23
N THR A 31 12.42 -13.59 1.51
CA THR A 31 13.25 -14.47 2.34
C THR A 31 12.43 -15.40 3.24
N GLY A 32 11.12 -15.21 3.33
CA GLY A 32 10.25 -15.92 4.29
C GLY A 32 10.33 -15.37 5.72
N PHE A 33 11.16 -14.34 5.96
CA PHE A 33 11.28 -13.66 7.25
C PHE A 33 10.73 -12.23 7.17
N CYS A 34 10.31 -11.72 8.31
CA CYS A 34 9.79 -10.36 8.44
C CYS A 34 10.78 -9.32 7.89
N ILE A 35 10.31 -8.37 7.07
CA ILE A 35 11.20 -7.35 6.49
C ILE A 35 11.71 -6.34 7.54
N TRP A 36 10.98 -6.18 8.64
CA TRP A 36 11.28 -5.22 9.70
C TRP A 36 12.17 -5.83 10.79
N CYS A 37 11.66 -6.79 11.56
CA CYS A 37 12.46 -7.42 12.63
C CYS A 37 13.47 -8.45 12.11
N ARG A 38 13.22 -9.11 10.96
CA ARG A 38 14.06 -10.18 10.37
C ARG A 38 14.33 -11.40 11.26
N GLU A 39 13.76 -11.44 12.47
CA GLU A 39 13.95 -12.51 13.44
C GLU A 39 12.88 -13.60 13.30
N GLU A 40 11.66 -13.21 12.97
CA GLU A 40 10.51 -14.11 12.92
C GLU A 40 10.05 -14.38 11.48
N PRO A 41 9.49 -15.58 11.21
CA PRO A 41 8.91 -15.90 9.92
C PRO A 41 7.70 -15.00 9.62
N VAL A 42 7.42 -14.77 8.34
CA VAL A 42 6.24 -14.00 7.94
C VAL A 42 4.95 -14.80 8.14
N THR A 43 3.87 -14.07 8.41
CA THR A 43 2.51 -14.65 8.36
C THR A 43 2.06 -14.83 6.90
N GLU A 44 1.15 -15.78 6.67
CA GLU A 44 0.65 -16.08 5.33
C GLU A 44 0.10 -14.80 4.65
N ASN A 45 0.53 -14.57 3.40
CA ASN A 45 0.19 -13.38 2.61
C ASN A 45 0.66 -12.02 3.17
N SER A 46 1.65 -12.00 4.08
CA SER A 46 2.23 -10.75 4.58
C SER A 46 3.75 -10.69 4.40
N ALA A 47 4.31 -9.48 4.50
CA ALA A 47 5.76 -9.25 4.58
C ALA A 47 6.27 -9.17 6.03
N TYR A 48 5.41 -9.38 7.04
CA TYR A 48 5.71 -9.13 8.44
C TYR A 48 5.37 -10.34 9.33
N CYS A 49 6.06 -10.47 10.46
CA CYS A 49 5.75 -11.53 11.42
C CYS A 49 4.44 -11.29 12.16
N SER A 50 4.06 -10.02 12.37
CA SER A 50 2.84 -9.63 13.06
C SER A 50 2.28 -8.34 12.48
N LYS A 51 1.02 -8.04 12.82
CA LYS A 51 0.38 -6.77 12.46
C LYS A 51 1.12 -5.58 13.07
N GLU A 52 1.53 -5.69 14.34
CA GLU A 52 2.30 -4.66 15.05
C GLU A 52 3.59 -4.33 14.31
N CYS A 53 4.33 -5.35 13.87
CA CYS A 53 5.57 -5.18 13.13
C CYS A 53 5.38 -4.43 11.80
N GLY A 54 4.24 -4.68 11.12
CA GLY A 54 3.85 -3.94 9.92
C GLY A 54 3.45 -2.49 10.19
N ASP A 55 2.72 -2.24 11.28
CA ASP A 55 2.32 -0.90 11.72
C ASP A 55 3.54 -0.07 12.16
N ASP A 56 4.50 -0.65 12.87
CA ASP A 56 5.76 0.00 13.26
C ASP A 56 6.59 0.39 12.05
N HIS A 57 6.76 -0.52 11.08
CA HIS A 57 7.47 -0.21 9.84
C HIS A 57 6.76 0.88 9.04
N ALA A 58 5.42 0.87 8.99
CA ALA A 58 4.64 1.91 8.33
C ALA A 58 4.80 3.27 9.03
N GLN A 59 4.80 3.30 10.37
CA GLN A 59 5.06 4.52 11.14
C GLN A 59 6.48 5.03 10.92
N TYR A 60 7.48 4.15 10.92
CA TYR A 60 8.86 4.52 10.63
C TYR A 60 8.99 5.13 9.24
N LYS A 61 8.39 4.51 8.21
CA LYS A 61 8.39 5.01 6.83
C LYS A 61 7.70 6.38 6.70
N ARG A 62 6.67 6.66 7.51
CA ARG A 62 6.00 7.97 7.55
C ARG A 62 6.81 9.04 8.28
N LYS A 63 7.59 8.68 9.30
CA LYS A 63 8.40 9.61 10.10
C LYS A 63 9.75 9.93 9.44
N ASN A 64 10.30 8.99 8.68
CA ASN A 64 11.63 9.08 8.08
C ASN A 64 11.62 9.18 6.54
N GLY A 65 10.45 9.20 5.90
CA GLY A 65 10.28 9.43 4.46
C GLY A 65 9.95 10.88 4.16
#